data_AF-A0A1I7ZFF7-F1
#
_entry.id   AF-A0A1I7ZFF7-F1
#
_cell.length_a   1.000
_cell.length_b   1.000
_cell.length_c   1.000
_cell.angle_alpha   90.00
_cell.angle_beta   90.00
_cell.angle_gamma   90.00
#
_symmetry.space_group_name_H-M   'P 1'
#
loop_
_entity.id
_entity.type
_entity.pdbx_description
1 polymer ?
#
loop_
_entity_poly.entity_id
_entity_poly.type
_entity_poly.pdbx_seq_one_letter_code
_entity_poly.pdbx_strand_id
1 'polypeptide(L)'
;MACGSECCWQYEFCCDSRTCCRSDYVCINGGLCQARSVIPTNPMVCATTPSGSGHSAEAEALVYNFVKRKKPGLLLEMFGKERCRELEKRDVSLMPSFLLTLMVKHLYDRNSLLSMLEEARKHLPMAKKAPSDSPSEKKSSNIEEKKTDKAIKTSSALHKNSGTFPGRNKVKISPEVAVFNYFHERQQEEALALLFDEKTRTDYGKKVETMGIWMPSVRRMYAHYRYCGLKKENRLTLEIWKCELCKKDFKTHGRGRFLLSHIGCHEDIPCPCFIEGCDAVFRRPDSLTSHLREKHVLHVASLTSRQYHGLHQLTREYNGKAKAFRDKYFPPESFIGFSDCKTRGVARDFEDPKCRECGKLMKSYTCRRRHVAEHLKLSYKCVFEGCDHQHGDPSRLSDHYNHKHSAKVGDLSEEQLFKHKRIKLDFGKIMTKEVPNYFPYKNDVPEDLLLP
;
A
#
# COMPACT_ATOMS: atom_id res chain seq x y z
N MET A 1 -9.13 31.29 53.63
CA MET A 1 -7.87 31.81 53.08
C MET A 1 -6.87 30.66 53.07
N ALA A 2 -6.64 30.07 51.90
CA ALA A 2 -5.71 28.97 51.69
C ALA A 2 -4.97 29.24 50.37
N CYS A 3 -3.71 29.62 50.45
CA CYS A 3 -2.72 29.49 49.36
C CYS A 3 -2.16 28.06 49.48
N GLY A 4 -1.94 27.27 48.44
CA GLY A 4 -1.56 27.61 47.07
C GLY A 4 -0.24 26.87 46.82
N SER A 5 -0.28 25.73 46.13
CA SER A 5 0.91 24.96 45.76
C SER A 5 0.82 24.57 44.28
N GLU A 6 1.47 25.39 43.45
CA GLU A 6 1.82 25.10 42.06
C GLU A 6 3.25 24.54 41.97
N CYS A 7 3.38 23.51 41.12
CA CYS A 7 4.43 23.25 40.13
C CYS A 7 5.89 23.68 40.39
N CYS A 8 6.81 22.70 40.36
CA CYS A 8 7.84 22.57 39.31
C CYS A 8 8.71 21.32 39.54
N TRP A 9 8.66 20.34 38.64
CA TRP A 9 9.70 19.33 38.49
C TRP A 9 10.53 19.67 37.25
N GLN A 10 11.77 20.11 37.48
CA GLN A 10 12.83 20.26 36.48
C GLN A 10 13.32 18.87 36.05
N TYR A 11 13.47 18.66 34.75
CA TYR A 11 14.28 17.57 34.19
C TYR A 11 15.50 18.20 33.50
N GLU A 12 16.67 17.97 34.07
CA GLU A 12 17.97 18.25 33.47
C GLU A 12 18.27 17.23 32.36
N PHE A 13 18.65 17.72 31.18
CA PHE A 13 19.29 16.94 30.12
C PHE A 13 20.76 17.34 30.05
N CYS A 14 21.65 16.45 30.48
CA CYS A 14 23.08 16.57 30.20
C CYS A 14 23.33 16.33 28.70
N CYS A 15 23.87 17.34 28.02
CA CYS A 15 24.59 17.18 26.77
C CYS A 15 26.01 16.74 27.11
N ASP A 16 26.46 15.60 26.58
CA ASP A 16 27.88 15.27 26.55
C ASP A 16 28.35 15.15 25.10
N SER A 17 29.41 15.90 24.83
CA SER A 17 29.97 16.20 23.53
C SER A 17 31.33 15.55 23.43
N ARG A 18 31.52 14.62 22.47
CA ARG A 18 32.80 14.24 21.84
C ARG A 18 32.58 13.02 20.93
N THR A 19 32.64 13.23 19.62
CA THR A 19 33.56 12.54 18.68
C THR A 19 33.21 12.93 17.25
N CYS A 20 34.03 13.82 16.69
CA CYS A 20 34.09 14.16 15.29
C CYS A 20 35.42 13.59 14.79
N CYS A 21 35.40 12.51 14.00
CA CYS A 21 36.52 12.09 13.17
C CYS A 21 35.96 11.40 11.91
N ARG A 22 36.23 12.03 10.76
CA ARG A 22 35.97 11.48 9.42
C ARG A 22 36.86 10.25 9.20
N SER A 23 36.23 9.20 8.67
CA SER A 23 36.91 8.05 8.06
C SER A 23 37.78 8.55 6.92
N ASP A 24 39.07 8.19 6.96
CA ASP A 24 39.88 7.72 5.81
C ASP A 24 41.39 7.83 6.06
N TYR A 25 41.90 7.58 7.27
CA TYR A 25 43.33 7.29 7.47
C TYR A 25 43.55 6.33 8.65
N VAL A 26 44.35 5.29 8.44
CA VAL A 26 44.96 4.47 9.50
C VAL A 26 46.41 4.88 9.61
N CYS A 27 46.83 5.34 10.79
CA CYS A 27 48.24 5.55 11.11
C CYS A 27 48.90 4.22 11.43
N ILE A 28 50.01 3.90 10.74
CA ILE A 28 50.94 2.84 11.14
C ILE A 28 52.28 3.52 11.42
N ASN A 29 52.89 3.16 12.56
CA ASN A 29 54.18 3.64 13.03
C ASN A 29 55.29 3.46 11.99
N GLY A 30 56.10 4.50 11.79
CA GLY A 30 57.33 4.47 10.99
C GLY A 30 57.13 5.00 9.58
N GLY A 31 57.32 6.31 9.41
CA GLY A 31 57.14 7.01 8.15
C GLY A 31 58.05 6.49 7.04
N LEU A 32 57.44 5.97 5.97
CA LEU A 32 57.88 6.11 4.58
C LEU A 32 56.73 5.64 3.67
N CYS A 33 56.18 6.53 2.84
CA CYS A 33 55.17 6.18 1.85
C CYS A 33 55.87 5.90 0.51
N GLN A 34 55.83 4.65 0.03
CA GLN A 34 56.22 4.31 -1.35
C GLN A 34 54.98 4.11 -2.23
N ALA A 35 55.00 4.70 -3.42
CA ALA A 35 53.99 4.52 -4.44
C ALA A 35 54.14 3.14 -5.10
N ARG A 36 53.06 2.34 -5.14
CA ARG A 36 53.00 1.14 -5.97
C ARG A 36 52.66 1.53 -7.41
N SER A 37 53.55 1.16 -8.33
CA SER A 37 53.33 1.19 -9.77
C SER A 37 52.21 0.23 -10.17
N VAL A 38 51.21 0.72 -10.89
CA VAL A 38 50.12 -0.06 -11.48
C VAL A 38 50.54 -0.52 -12.88
N ILE A 39 50.49 -1.84 -13.10
CA ILE A 39 50.63 -2.47 -14.41
C ILE A 39 49.25 -2.38 -15.12
N PRO A 40 49.17 -1.95 -16.39
CA PRO A 40 47.91 -1.92 -17.11
C PRO A 40 47.55 -3.34 -17.57
N THR A 41 46.67 -4.00 -16.83
CA THR A 41 45.88 -5.12 -17.34
C THR A 41 44.47 -4.60 -17.58
N ASN A 42 43.92 -4.75 -18.79
CA ASN A 42 42.50 -4.56 -19.06
C ASN A 42 41.66 -5.51 -18.18
N PRO A 43 40.64 -5.00 -17.46
CA PRO A 43 39.50 -5.85 -17.14
C PRO A 43 38.18 -5.14 -17.45
N MET A 44 37.34 -5.79 -18.23
CA MET A 44 35.90 -5.52 -18.35
C MET A 44 35.13 -5.94 -17.08
N VAL A 45 35.80 -5.90 -15.92
CA VAL A 45 35.25 -6.24 -14.60
C VAL A 45 35.44 -5.01 -13.74
N CYS A 46 34.34 -4.36 -13.38
CA CYS A 46 34.33 -3.21 -12.46
C CYS A 46 34.92 -3.63 -11.10
N ALA A 47 36.23 -3.41 -10.91
CA ALA A 47 36.90 -3.51 -9.62
C ALA A 47 36.72 -2.24 -8.76
N THR A 48 35.74 -1.39 -9.09
CA THR A 48 35.31 -0.32 -8.20
C THR A 48 34.41 -0.90 -7.13
N THR A 49 35.00 -1.15 -5.96
CA THR A 49 34.26 -1.11 -4.69
C THR A 49 33.39 0.15 -4.74
N PRO A 50 32.05 0.07 -4.62
CA PRO A 50 31.20 1.23 -4.74
C PRO A 50 31.56 2.19 -3.59
N SER A 51 32.32 3.23 -3.93
CA SER A 51 32.66 4.27 -2.98
C SER A 51 31.39 5.05 -2.67
N GLY A 52 30.93 4.93 -1.42
CA GLY A 52 30.06 5.89 -0.74
C GLY A 52 28.60 6.03 -1.20
N SER A 53 28.18 5.52 -2.35
CA SER A 53 26.77 5.57 -2.73
C SER A 53 26.04 4.44 -2.02
N GLY A 54 25.23 4.78 -1.01
CA GLY A 54 24.48 3.87 -0.13
C GLY A 54 23.41 3.04 -0.84
N HIS A 55 23.82 2.30 -1.87
CA HIS A 55 23.01 1.33 -2.56
C HIS A 55 23.05 0.05 -1.75
N SER A 56 21.90 -0.24 -1.17
CA SER A 56 21.74 -1.36 -0.28
C SER A 56 21.77 -2.67 -1.10
N ALA A 57 22.28 -3.74 -0.51
CA ALA A 57 22.39 -5.07 -1.13
C ALA A 57 21.11 -5.56 -1.83
N GLU A 58 19.96 -5.04 -1.42
CA GLU A 58 18.64 -5.30 -1.97
C GLU A 58 18.45 -4.75 -3.39
N ALA A 59 19.02 -3.59 -3.72
CA ALA A 59 18.94 -3.04 -5.08
C ALA A 59 19.73 -3.91 -6.07
N GLU A 60 20.90 -4.40 -5.68
CA GLU A 60 21.67 -5.33 -6.48
C GLU A 60 20.96 -6.68 -6.64
N ALA A 61 20.34 -7.20 -5.57
CA ALA A 61 19.56 -8.43 -5.65
C ALA A 61 18.39 -8.34 -6.63
N LEU A 62 17.76 -7.16 -6.76
CA LEU A 62 16.74 -6.90 -7.76
C LEU A 62 17.28 -6.98 -9.18
N VAL A 63 18.37 -6.24 -9.45
CA VAL A 63 18.99 -6.17 -10.77
C VAL A 63 19.47 -7.56 -11.16
N TYR A 64 20.11 -8.28 -10.23
CA TYR A 64 20.50 -9.68 -10.41
C TYR A 64 19.31 -10.56 -10.79
N ASN A 65 18.21 -10.49 -10.03
CA ASN A 65 17.01 -11.26 -10.31
C ASN A 65 16.37 -10.94 -11.67
N PHE A 66 16.47 -9.69 -12.11
CA PHE A 66 16.03 -9.27 -13.44
C PHE A 66 16.92 -9.87 -14.54
N VAL A 67 18.24 -9.68 -14.44
CA VAL A 67 19.22 -10.20 -15.41
C VAL A 67 19.15 -11.72 -15.48
N LYS A 68 19.07 -12.40 -14.33
CA LYS A 68 18.93 -13.87 -14.24
C LYS A 68 17.75 -14.41 -15.04
N ARG A 69 16.64 -13.68 -15.10
CA ARG A 69 15.43 -14.12 -15.82
C ARG A 69 15.43 -13.75 -17.28
N LYS A 70 15.89 -12.55 -17.61
CA LYS A 70 15.81 -12.01 -18.97
C LYS A 70 17.01 -12.41 -19.82
N LYS A 71 18.21 -12.41 -19.24
CA LYS A 71 19.48 -12.61 -19.91
C LYS A 71 20.48 -13.35 -19.00
N PRO A 72 20.20 -14.63 -18.64
CA PRO A 72 21.04 -15.37 -17.69
C PRO A 72 22.51 -15.51 -18.13
N GLY A 73 22.79 -15.52 -19.44
CA GLY A 73 24.16 -15.57 -19.97
C GLY A 73 25.04 -14.38 -19.58
N LEU A 74 24.43 -13.22 -19.29
CA LEU A 74 25.14 -12.01 -18.89
C LEU A 74 25.45 -11.95 -17.39
N LEU A 75 24.95 -12.89 -16.58
CA LEU A 75 25.11 -12.81 -15.12
C LEU A 75 26.58 -12.82 -14.68
N LEU A 76 27.36 -13.76 -15.24
CA LEU A 76 28.78 -13.89 -14.89
C LEU A 76 29.59 -12.70 -15.35
N GLU A 77 29.22 -12.11 -16.50
CA GLU A 77 29.85 -10.91 -17.04
C GLU A 77 29.55 -9.68 -16.18
N MET A 78 28.28 -9.48 -15.80
CA MET A 78 27.84 -8.28 -15.10
C MET A 78 28.16 -8.26 -13.60
N PHE A 79 28.14 -9.42 -12.94
CA PHE A 79 28.30 -9.51 -11.48
C PHE A 79 29.57 -10.26 -11.06
N GLY A 80 30.14 -11.09 -11.94
CA GLY A 80 31.21 -12.00 -11.56
C GLY A 80 30.71 -13.22 -10.77
N LYS A 81 31.48 -14.31 -10.85
CA LYS A 81 31.10 -15.63 -10.29
C LYS A 81 30.86 -15.61 -8.78
N GLU A 82 31.68 -14.88 -8.03
CA GLU A 82 31.60 -14.82 -6.56
C GLU A 82 30.37 -14.03 -6.10
N ARG A 83 30.09 -12.88 -6.72
CA ARG A 83 28.92 -12.07 -6.39
C ARG A 83 27.62 -12.77 -6.77
N CYS A 84 27.57 -13.48 -7.91
CA CYS A 84 26.43 -14.33 -8.26
C CYS A 84 26.14 -15.33 -7.14
N ARG A 85 27.16 -16.04 -6.64
CA ARG A 85 26.99 -17.00 -5.53
C ARG A 85 26.48 -16.33 -4.25
N GLU A 86 26.98 -15.14 -3.92
CA GLU A 86 26.52 -14.39 -2.75
C GLU A 86 25.05 -13.97 -2.89
N LEU A 87 24.67 -13.44 -4.06
CA LEU A 87 23.30 -13.01 -4.35
C LEU A 87 22.34 -14.21 -4.41
N GLU A 88 22.79 -15.36 -4.90
CA GLU A 88 22.00 -16.61 -4.87
C GLU A 88 21.75 -17.13 -3.47
N LYS A 89 22.75 -17.08 -2.58
CA LYS A 89 22.56 -17.43 -1.17
C LYS A 89 21.52 -16.53 -0.49
N ARG A 90 21.48 -15.24 -0.86
CA ARG A 90 20.49 -14.28 -0.36
C ARG A 90 19.11 -14.48 -0.97
N ASP A 91 19.03 -14.82 -2.25
CA ASP A 91 17.77 -15.04 -2.97
C ASP A 91 16.99 -16.24 -2.41
N VAL A 92 17.69 -17.33 -2.05
CA VAL A 92 17.11 -18.50 -1.38
C VAL A 92 16.49 -18.14 -0.01
N SER A 93 17.04 -17.14 0.67
CA SER A 93 16.53 -16.65 1.97
C SER A 93 15.41 -15.60 1.82
N LEU A 94 15.28 -14.93 0.68
CA LEU A 94 14.40 -13.77 0.51
C LEU A 94 13.12 -14.06 -0.29
N MET A 95 13.05 -15.15 -1.05
CA MET A 95 11.86 -15.51 -1.84
C MET A 95 11.64 -17.03 -1.88
N PRO A 96 10.63 -17.57 -1.16
CA PRO A 96 10.20 -18.95 -1.38
C PRO A 96 9.78 -19.14 -2.84
N SER A 97 10.22 -20.24 -3.45
CA SER A 97 9.94 -20.73 -4.83
C SER A 97 8.55 -20.34 -5.41
N PHE A 98 7.52 -20.29 -4.56
CA PHE A 98 6.16 -19.90 -4.92
C PHE A 98 6.01 -18.47 -5.48
N LEU A 99 6.82 -17.52 -5.02
CA LEU A 99 6.82 -16.12 -5.47
C LEU A 99 7.40 -15.96 -6.88
N LEU A 100 8.38 -16.79 -7.26
CA LEU A 100 8.91 -16.82 -8.62
C LEU A 100 7.84 -17.33 -9.60
N THR A 101 7.08 -18.36 -9.21
CA THR A 101 5.96 -18.89 -10.00
C THR A 101 4.80 -17.90 -10.12
N LEU A 102 4.48 -17.15 -9.06
CA LEU A 102 3.46 -16.08 -9.11
C LEU A 102 3.94 -14.86 -9.92
N MET A 103 5.23 -14.52 -9.88
CA MET A 103 5.80 -13.45 -10.73
C MET A 103 5.72 -13.82 -12.21
N VAL A 104 6.00 -15.07 -12.57
CA VAL A 104 5.86 -15.56 -13.96
C VAL A 104 4.38 -15.56 -14.38
N LYS A 105 3.45 -15.93 -13.49
CA LYS A 105 2.00 -15.93 -13.77
C LYS A 105 1.37 -14.54 -13.88
N HIS A 106 1.94 -13.52 -13.25
CA HIS A 106 1.33 -12.18 -13.19
C HIS A 106 1.93 -11.16 -14.16
N LEU A 107 3.11 -11.43 -14.73
CA LEU A 107 3.75 -10.54 -15.71
C LEU A 107 3.40 -10.89 -17.16
N TYR A 108 2.82 -12.06 -17.40
CA TYR A 108 2.25 -12.44 -18.69
C TYR A 108 0.76 -12.71 -18.51
N ASP A 109 -0.09 -12.04 -19.31
CA ASP A 109 -1.43 -12.58 -19.56
C ASP A 109 -1.26 -14.04 -20.03
N ARG A 110 -2.08 -14.95 -19.48
CA ARG A 110 -1.99 -16.38 -19.79
C ARG A 110 -2.01 -16.62 -21.31
N ASN A 111 -2.69 -15.74 -22.04
CA ASN A 111 -2.77 -15.78 -23.50
C ASN A 111 -1.49 -15.27 -24.20
N SER A 112 -0.78 -14.28 -23.65
CA SER A 112 0.53 -13.85 -24.19
C SER A 112 1.61 -14.92 -24.02
N LEU A 113 1.58 -15.68 -22.93
CA LEU A 113 2.55 -16.76 -22.70
C LEU A 113 2.26 -17.99 -23.57
N LEU A 114 0.98 -18.31 -23.80
CA LEU A 114 0.56 -19.33 -24.76
C LEU A 114 0.92 -18.93 -26.19
N SER A 115 0.72 -17.67 -26.58
CA SER A 115 1.04 -17.18 -27.91
C SER A 115 2.55 -17.14 -28.18
N MET A 116 3.39 -16.79 -27.18
CA MET A 116 4.85 -16.94 -27.30
C MET A 116 5.32 -18.40 -27.35
N LEU A 117 4.65 -19.32 -26.64
CA LEU A 117 4.97 -20.76 -26.70
C LEU A 117 4.55 -21.38 -28.04
N GLU A 118 3.45 -20.93 -28.63
CA GLU A 118 3.04 -21.29 -30.00
C GLU A 118 4.02 -20.74 -31.03
N GLU A 119 4.46 -19.49 -30.88
CA GLU A 119 5.46 -18.88 -31.77
C GLU A 119 6.82 -19.58 -31.65
N ALA A 120 7.26 -19.93 -30.44
CA ALA A 120 8.47 -20.72 -30.21
C ALA A 120 8.36 -22.14 -30.78
N ARG A 121 7.16 -22.73 -30.79
CA ARG A 121 6.89 -24.02 -31.46
C ARG A 121 7.01 -23.93 -32.98
N LYS A 122 6.70 -22.78 -33.60
CA LYS A 122 6.91 -22.56 -35.04
C LYS A 122 8.39 -22.46 -35.42
N HIS A 123 9.25 -22.07 -34.48
CA HIS A 123 10.69 -21.91 -34.70
C HIS A 123 11.54 -23.14 -34.33
N LEU A 124 10.94 -24.18 -33.77
CA LEU A 124 11.61 -25.48 -33.61
C LEU A 124 11.58 -26.23 -34.95
N PRO A 125 12.71 -26.71 -35.47
CA PRO A 125 12.74 -27.46 -36.72
C PRO A 125 12.04 -28.80 -36.53
N MET A 126 10.77 -28.87 -36.92
CA MET A 126 10.11 -30.16 -37.12
C MET A 126 10.79 -30.86 -38.29
N ALA A 127 11.17 -32.12 -38.08
CA ALA A 127 11.73 -32.97 -39.12
C ALA A 127 10.84 -32.92 -40.38
N LYS A 128 11.48 -32.61 -41.51
CA LYS A 128 10.86 -32.38 -42.82
C LYS A 128 9.90 -33.52 -43.20
N LYS A 129 8.65 -33.15 -43.50
CA LYS A 129 7.85 -33.82 -44.54
C LYS A 129 7.52 -32.79 -45.63
N ALA A 130 7.53 -33.31 -46.86
CA ALA A 130 7.62 -32.62 -48.15
C ALA A 130 6.41 -31.72 -48.49
N PRO A 131 6.53 -30.87 -49.55
CA PRO A 131 5.72 -29.68 -49.75
C PRO A 131 4.43 -29.95 -50.56
N SER A 132 3.43 -29.10 -50.33
CA SER A 132 2.21 -28.97 -51.14
C SER A 132 1.90 -27.48 -51.27
N ASP A 133 1.56 -27.10 -52.49
CA ASP A 133 1.50 -25.74 -53.02
C ASP A 133 0.40 -24.82 -52.45
N SER A 134 0.67 -23.53 -52.65
CA SER A 134 -0.02 -22.24 -52.36
C SER A 134 -1.47 -22.08 -52.93
N PRO A 135 -2.16 -20.89 -52.95
CA PRO A 135 -1.81 -19.52 -52.48
C PRO A 135 -2.96 -18.65 -51.86
N SER A 136 -2.52 -17.56 -51.20
CA SER A 136 -3.05 -16.16 -51.14
C SER A 136 -4.54 -15.83 -50.90
N GLU A 137 -4.79 -14.87 -50.00
CA GLU A 137 -5.62 -13.68 -50.32
C GLU A 137 -5.39 -12.51 -49.33
N LYS A 138 -5.22 -11.31 -49.89
CA LYS A 138 -5.15 -10.01 -49.21
C LYS A 138 -6.53 -9.37 -49.19
N LYS A 139 -6.97 -8.81 -48.07
CA LYS A 139 -8.07 -7.82 -48.06
C LYS A 139 -7.89 -6.80 -46.94
N SER A 140 -7.57 -5.56 -47.33
CA SER A 140 -7.59 -4.37 -46.48
C SER A 140 -8.95 -3.68 -46.56
N SER A 141 -9.48 -3.18 -45.44
CA SER A 141 -10.60 -2.24 -45.45
C SER A 141 -10.31 -1.05 -44.54
N ASN A 142 -10.55 0.13 -45.11
CA ASN A 142 -10.50 1.46 -44.49
C ASN A 142 -11.60 1.63 -43.44
N ILE A 143 -11.30 2.40 -42.38
CA ILE A 143 -12.30 2.95 -41.45
C ILE A 143 -12.10 4.46 -41.38
N GLU A 144 -13.16 5.20 -41.71
CA GLU A 144 -13.30 6.65 -41.62
C GLU A 144 -13.49 7.11 -40.17
N GLU A 145 -12.83 8.22 -39.80
CA GLU A 145 -13.03 8.94 -38.55
C GLU A 145 -14.13 10.00 -38.68
N LYS A 146 -15.14 9.96 -37.80
CA LYS A 146 -16.05 11.09 -37.53
C LYS A 146 -15.59 11.85 -36.28
N LYS A 147 -15.22 13.11 -36.47
CA LYS A 147 -15.04 14.11 -35.40
C LYS A 147 -16.40 14.67 -34.98
N THR A 148 -16.61 14.82 -33.68
CA THR A 148 -17.69 15.63 -33.12
C THR A 148 -17.13 16.54 -32.04
N ASP A 149 -17.24 17.85 -32.28
CA ASP A 149 -16.87 18.92 -31.35
C ASP A 149 -17.78 18.94 -30.12
N LYS A 150 -17.21 19.25 -28.95
CA LYS A 150 -17.97 19.52 -27.74
C LYS A 150 -17.48 20.78 -27.04
N ALA A 151 -18.39 21.73 -26.97
CA ALA A 151 -18.27 23.07 -26.41
C ALA A 151 -17.81 23.07 -24.95
N ILE A 152 -16.92 24.02 -24.65
CA ILE A 152 -16.37 24.31 -23.33
C ILE A 152 -17.40 25.13 -22.54
N LYS A 153 -17.78 24.62 -21.37
CA LYS A 153 -18.62 25.30 -20.38
C LYS A 153 -17.71 25.89 -19.30
N THR A 154 -17.79 27.21 -19.17
CA THR A 154 -17.07 28.09 -18.24
C THR A 154 -17.35 27.67 -16.78
N SER A 155 -16.31 27.51 -15.96
CA SER A 155 -16.44 27.28 -14.51
C SER A 155 -15.65 28.31 -13.72
N SER A 156 -16.30 28.75 -12.64
CA SER A 156 -15.89 29.76 -11.68
C SER A 156 -14.65 29.33 -10.89
N ALA A 157 -13.67 30.22 -10.84
CA ALA A 157 -12.45 30.09 -10.08
C ALA A 157 -12.65 30.58 -8.64
N LEU A 158 -12.49 29.68 -7.66
CA LEU A 158 -12.21 30.04 -6.27
C LEU A 158 -11.24 29.02 -5.67
N HIS A 159 -10.07 29.53 -5.31
CA HIS A 159 -8.89 28.94 -4.67
C HIS A 159 -8.97 27.47 -4.19
N LYS A 160 -8.30 26.58 -4.94
CA LYS A 160 -7.77 25.28 -4.47
C LYS A 160 -6.31 25.13 -4.84
N ASN A 161 -5.43 25.86 -4.14
CA ASN A 161 -3.99 25.59 -4.15
C ASN A 161 -3.64 24.50 -3.13
N SER A 162 -4.22 23.30 -3.26
CA SER A 162 -3.51 22.11 -2.78
C SER A 162 -2.51 21.78 -3.87
N GLY A 163 -1.21 21.93 -3.59
CA GLY A 163 -0.09 21.64 -4.48
C GLY A 163 -0.14 20.19 -4.97
N THR A 164 -1.03 19.93 -5.90
CA THR A 164 -1.16 18.66 -6.59
C THR A 164 -0.02 18.71 -7.58
N PHE A 165 1.17 18.22 -7.16
CA PHE A 165 2.38 18.22 -7.97
C PHE A 165 2.03 17.75 -9.38
N PRO A 166 2.05 18.65 -10.38
CA PRO A 166 1.65 18.31 -11.73
C PRO A 166 2.60 17.23 -12.23
N GLY A 167 2.08 16.03 -12.50
CA GLY A 167 2.86 14.92 -13.07
C GLY A 167 2.91 13.61 -12.26
N ARG A 168 2.55 13.59 -10.97
CA ARG A 168 2.68 12.35 -10.15
C ARG A 168 1.79 11.17 -10.57
N ASN A 169 0.75 11.38 -11.38
CA ASN A 169 -0.38 10.44 -11.44
C ASN A 169 -0.47 9.53 -12.69
N LYS A 170 0.53 9.44 -13.58
CA LYS A 170 0.37 8.61 -14.79
C LYS A 170 1.51 7.67 -15.17
N VAL A 171 2.75 7.93 -14.77
CA VAL A 171 3.85 7.04 -15.16
C VAL A 171 3.90 5.85 -14.20
N LYS A 172 3.37 4.71 -14.66
CA LYS A 172 3.52 3.43 -13.97
C LYS A 172 4.97 3.01 -14.07
N ILE A 173 5.71 3.09 -12.96
CA ILE A 173 7.10 2.68 -12.96
C ILE A 173 7.16 1.14 -12.93
N SER A 174 7.62 0.56 -14.02
CA SER A 174 7.79 -0.89 -14.13
C SER A 174 9.13 -1.33 -13.53
N PRO A 175 9.29 -2.62 -13.16
CA PRO A 175 10.59 -3.15 -12.74
C PRO A 175 11.71 -2.89 -13.76
N GLU A 176 11.40 -2.94 -15.07
CA GLU A 176 12.34 -2.66 -16.16
C GLU A 176 12.85 -1.22 -16.12
N VAL A 177 11.96 -0.24 -15.92
CA VAL A 177 12.34 1.17 -15.77
C VAL A 177 13.18 1.39 -14.52
N ALA A 178 12.94 0.63 -13.45
CA ALA A 178 13.78 0.63 -12.24
C ALA A 178 15.22 0.22 -12.54
N VAL A 179 15.36 -0.90 -13.24
CA VAL A 179 16.66 -1.48 -13.60
C VAL A 179 17.37 -0.57 -14.60
N PHE A 180 16.65 -0.01 -15.56
CA PHE A 180 17.20 1.00 -16.46
C PHE A 180 17.74 2.20 -15.67
N ASN A 181 16.93 2.78 -14.78
CA ASN A 181 17.36 3.93 -13.96
C ASN A 181 18.58 3.59 -13.08
N TYR A 182 18.67 2.36 -12.56
CA TYR A 182 19.82 1.90 -11.77
C TYR A 182 21.15 2.01 -12.53
N PHE A 183 21.18 1.54 -13.78
CA PHE A 183 22.39 1.58 -14.63
C PHE A 183 22.61 2.97 -15.22
N HIS A 184 21.53 3.68 -15.55
CA HIS A 184 21.57 5.05 -16.06
C HIS A 184 22.17 6.03 -15.03
N GLU A 185 21.76 5.97 -13.75
CA GLU A 185 22.35 6.78 -12.67
C GLU A 185 23.86 6.50 -12.48
N ARG A 186 24.34 5.33 -12.90
CA ARG A 186 25.75 4.91 -12.83
C ARG A 186 26.53 5.16 -14.12
N GLN A 187 25.88 5.69 -15.16
CA GLN A 187 26.49 5.88 -16.48
C GLN A 187 27.07 4.58 -17.08
N GLN A 188 26.44 3.44 -16.78
CA GLN A 188 26.86 2.13 -17.28
C GLN A 188 26.20 1.84 -18.63
N GLU A 189 26.57 2.61 -19.65
CA GLU A 189 25.96 2.54 -20.98
C GLU A 189 26.11 1.17 -21.66
N GLU A 190 27.22 0.48 -21.42
CA GLU A 190 27.45 -0.87 -21.93
C GLU A 190 26.42 -1.86 -21.37
N ALA A 191 26.18 -1.83 -20.05
CA ALA A 191 25.17 -2.66 -19.41
C ALA A 191 23.76 -2.31 -19.93
N LEU A 192 23.47 -1.03 -20.16
CA LEU A 192 22.20 -0.62 -20.76
C LEU A 192 22.05 -1.16 -22.17
N ALA A 193 23.07 -1.04 -23.02
CA ALA A 193 23.05 -1.55 -24.40
C ALA A 193 22.91 -3.07 -24.44
N LEU A 194 23.55 -3.78 -23.49
CA LEU A 194 23.43 -5.22 -23.34
C LEU A 194 22.03 -5.65 -22.86
N LEU A 195 21.40 -4.89 -21.96
CA LEU A 195 20.12 -5.25 -21.36
C LEU A 195 18.90 -4.82 -22.19
N PHE A 196 18.97 -3.67 -22.83
CA PHE A 196 17.83 -3.03 -23.50
C PHE A 196 18.19 -2.66 -24.95
N ASP A 197 17.27 -2.93 -25.88
CA ASP A 197 17.41 -2.45 -27.25
C ASP A 197 17.36 -0.91 -27.31
N GLU A 198 17.89 -0.34 -28.39
CA GLU A 198 18.02 1.12 -28.57
C GLU A 198 16.68 1.87 -28.44
N LYS A 199 15.59 1.30 -28.97
CA LYS A 199 14.26 1.91 -28.88
C LYS A 199 13.79 1.94 -27.42
N THR A 200 13.94 0.83 -26.70
CA THR A 200 13.60 0.75 -25.26
C THR A 200 14.47 1.68 -24.43
N ARG A 201 15.78 1.76 -24.69
CA ARG A 201 16.68 2.71 -24.01
C ARG A 201 16.25 4.15 -24.22
N THR A 202 15.92 4.53 -25.45
CA THR A 202 15.44 5.88 -25.77
C THR A 202 14.11 6.20 -25.09
N ASP A 203 13.16 5.27 -25.10
CA ASP A 203 11.87 5.44 -24.41
C ASP A 203 12.06 5.56 -22.89
N TYR A 204 12.89 4.72 -22.29
CA TYR A 204 13.15 4.74 -20.86
C TYR A 204 13.98 5.96 -20.45
N GLY A 205 14.97 6.37 -21.24
CA GLY A 205 15.71 7.62 -21.07
C GLY A 205 14.77 8.82 -21.02
N LYS A 206 13.87 8.96 -22.01
CA LYS A 206 12.83 10.01 -22.00
C LYS A 206 11.95 9.96 -20.76
N LYS A 207 11.57 8.76 -20.27
CA LYS A 207 10.79 8.61 -19.04
C LYS A 207 11.57 9.03 -17.80
N VAL A 208 12.84 8.65 -17.71
CA VAL A 208 13.74 9.05 -16.62
C VAL A 208 13.92 10.56 -16.61
N GLU A 209 14.22 11.16 -17.76
CA GLU A 209 14.34 12.62 -17.93
C GLU A 209 13.04 13.36 -17.58
N THR A 210 11.90 12.85 -18.05
CA THR A 210 10.56 13.42 -17.74
C THR A 210 10.26 13.37 -16.25
N MET A 211 10.68 12.30 -15.57
CA MET A 211 10.52 12.19 -14.12
C MET A 211 11.55 13.03 -13.35
N GLY A 212 12.77 13.15 -13.84
CA GLY A 212 13.85 13.93 -13.25
C GLY A 212 14.02 13.64 -11.76
N ILE A 213 13.97 14.70 -10.95
CA ILE A 213 14.06 14.65 -9.48
C ILE A 213 12.95 13.79 -8.84
N TRP A 214 11.86 13.52 -9.56
CA TRP A 214 10.74 12.71 -9.08
C TRP A 214 10.93 11.22 -9.27
N MET A 215 11.99 10.78 -9.95
CA MET A 215 12.31 9.36 -10.05
C MET A 215 12.58 8.81 -8.64
N PRO A 216 11.77 7.86 -8.15
CA PRO A 216 12.06 7.22 -6.88
C PRO A 216 13.36 6.43 -6.99
N SER A 217 14.14 6.39 -5.91
CA SER A 217 15.33 5.54 -5.85
C SER A 217 14.96 4.07 -6.13
N VAL A 218 15.92 3.32 -6.69
CA VAL A 218 15.74 1.87 -6.97
C VAL A 218 15.35 1.12 -5.69
N ARG A 219 15.93 1.50 -4.55
CA ARG A 219 15.58 0.96 -3.22
C ARG A 219 14.11 1.18 -2.89
N ARG A 220 13.59 2.38 -3.16
CA ARG A 220 12.18 2.71 -2.94
C ARG A 220 11.23 1.94 -3.82
N MET A 221 11.58 1.83 -5.09
CA MET A 221 10.84 1.03 -6.05
C MET A 221 10.77 -0.43 -5.62
N TYR A 222 11.89 -0.99 -5.16
CA TYR A 222 11.93 -2.35 -4.63
C TYR A 222 11.05 -2.53 -3.40
N ALA A 223 11.19 -1.64 -2.43
CA ALA A 223 10.42 -1.72 -1.19
C ALA A 223 8.92 -1.64 -1.48
N HIS A 224 8.50 -0.77 -2.42
CA HIS A 224 7.12 -0.69 -2.88
C HIS A 224 6.65 -1.98 -3.57
N TYR A 225 7.49 -2.54 -4.44
CA TYR A 225 7.23 -3.81 -5.11
C TYR A 225 7.05 -4.96 -4.11
N ARG A 226 7.99 -5.10 -3.16
CA ARG A 226 7.96 -6.10 -2.09
C ARG A 226 6.71 -5.96 -1.23
N TYR A 227 6.38 -4.75 -0.80
CA TYR A 227 5.15 -4.46 -0.05
C TYR A 227 3.91 -4.89 -0.83
N CYS A 228 3.80 -4.52 -2.11
CA CYS A 228 2.66 -4.88 -2.95
C CYS A 228 2.52 -6.40 -3.15
N GLY A 229 3.63 -7.12 -3.28
CA GLY A 229 3.65 -8.58 -3.33
C GLY A 229 3.12 -9.20 -2.04
N LEU A 230 3.77 -8.88 -0.92
CA LEU A 230 3.42 -9.43 0.40
C LEU A 230 1.97 -9.06 0.81
N LYS A 231 1.49 -7.87 0.45
CA LYS A 231 0.10 -7.44 0.75
C LYS A 231 -0.96 -8.30 0.05
N LYS A 232 -0.66 -8.85 -1.13
CA LYS A 232 -1.59 -9.73 -1.84
C LYS A 232 -1.74 -11.08 -1.14
N GLU A 233 -0.66 -11.57 -0.55
CA GLU A 233 -0.58 -12.85 0.17
C GLU A 233 -1.15 -12.71 1.59
N ASN A 234 -0.87 -11.58 2.24
CA ASN A 234 -1.13 -11.37 3.66
C ASN A 234 -2.33 -10.43 3.91
N ARG A 235 -3.38 -10.51 3.07
CA ARG A 235 -4.54 -9.58 3.09
C ARG A 235 -5.25 -9.45 4.44
N LEU A 236 -5.16 -10.48 5.28
CA LEU A 236 -5.83 -10.58 6.58
C LEU A 236 -4.92 -10.25 7.77
N THR A 237 -3.67 -9.90 7.54
CA THR A 237 -2.73 -9.56 8.62
C THR A 237 -2.57 -8.05 8.73
N LEU A 238 -2.04 -7.59 9.87
CA LEU A 238 -1.77 -6.17 10.08
C LEU A 238 -0.46 -5.78 9.42
N GLU A 239 -0.45 -4.66 8.70
CA GLU A 239 0.78 -4.07 8.15
C GLU A 239 1.57 -3.43 9.31
N ILE A 240 2.86 -3.70 9.40
CA ILE A 240 3.78 -3.10 10.39
C ILE A 240 4.66 -2.08 9.67
N TRP A 241 4.63 -0.84 10.14
CA TRP A 241 5.37 0.30 9.60
C TRP A 241 6.19 0.96 10.69
N LYS A 242 7.43 1.34 10.41
CA LYS A 242 8.26 2.16 11.30
C LYS A 242 8.18 3.62 10.88
N CYS A 243 7.98 4.54 11.82
CA CYS A 243 8.06 5.97 11.48
C CYS A 243 9.52 6.38 11.26
N GLU A 244 9.83 7.02 10.14
CA GLU A 244 11.20 7.47 9.86
C GLU A 244 11.70 8.55 10.80
N LEU A 245 10.80 9.37 11.38
CA LEU A 245 11.20 10.44 12.30
C LEU A 245 11.40 9.91 13.72
N CYS A 246 10.34 9.36 14.34
CA CYS A 246 10.40 8.95 15.75
C CYS A 246 10.78 7.48 15.98
N LYS A 247 11.00 6.71 14.91
CA LYS A 247 11.39 5.28 14.94
C LYS A 247 10.42 4.34 15.67
N LYS A 248 9.20 4.79 15.98
CA LYS A 248 8.14 3.97 16.57
C LYS A 248 7.48 3.07 15.51
N ASP A 249 7.10 1.87 15.92
CA ASP A 249 6.42 0.90 15.08
C ASP A 249 4.89 1.03 15.22
N PHE A 250 4.20 0.96 14.08
CA PHE A 250 2.76 1.09 13.98
C PHE A 250 2.18 -0.11 13.26
N LYS A 251 1.18 -0.73 13.91
CA LYS A 251 0.35 -1.77 13.30
C LYS A 251 -0.89 -1.12 12.72
N THR A 252 -1.11 -1.27 11.41
CA THR A 252 -2.27 -0.69 10.73
C THR A 252 -3.02 -1.70 9.89
N HIS A 253 -4.34 -1.52 9.83
CA HIS A 253 -5.14 -2.08 8.75
C HIS A 253 -4.87 -1.30 7.46
N GLY A 254 -4.93 -1.95 6.30
CA GLY A 254 -4.43 -1.42 5.02
C GLY A 254 -4.99 -0.08 4.51
N ARG A 255 -5.87 0.60 5.26
CA ARG A 255 -6.26 2.00 5.05
C ARG A 255 -5.30 3.02 5.70
N GLY A 256 -4.39 2.60 6.58
CA GLY A 256 -3.35 3.48 7.14
C GLY A 256 -3.84 4.54 8.13
N ARG A 257 -5.04 4.40 8.72
CA ARG A 257 -5.64 5.46 9.56
C ARG A 257 -4.77 5.81 10.77
N PHE A 258 -4.16 4.81 11.42
CA PHE A 258 -3.23 5.05 12.53
C PHE A 258 -1.96 5.79 12.10
N LEU A 259 -1.46 5.49 10.89
CA LEU A 259 -0.32 6.20 10.31
C LEU A 259 -0.68 7.68 10.07
N LEU A 260 -1.85 7.96 9.50
CA LEU A 260 -2.31 9.34 9.27
C LEU A 260 -2.53 10.12 10.57
N SER A 261 -3.10 9.48 11.59
CA SER A 261 -3.24 10.08 12.93
C SER A 261 -1.87 10.42 13.51
N HIS A 262 -0.89 9.51 13.39
CA HIS A 262 0.47 9.75 13.84
C HIS A 262 1.17 10.87 13.08
N ILE A 263 1.04 10.92 11.75
CA ILE A 263 1.63 11.98 10.92
C ILE A 263 1.18 13.36 11.37
N GLY A 264 -0.12 13.55 11.65
CA GLY A 264 -0.60 14.87 12.07
C GLY A 264 -0.08 15.31 13.45
N CYS A 265 0.45 14.40 14.28
CA CYS A 265 1.21 14.80 15.46
C CYS A 265 2.57 15.40 15.13
N HIS A 266 3.21 14.98 14.03
CA HIS A 266 4.50 15.52 13.59
C HIS A 266 4.35 16.81 12.77
N GLU A 267 3.26 16.93 12.03
CA GLU A 267 2.98 18.09 11.17
C GLU A 267 2.03 19.11 11.82
N ASP A 268 1.73 18.95 13.12
CA ASP A 268 0.85 19.81 13.91
C ASP A 268 -0.47 20.18 13.20
N ILE A 269 -1.10 19.20 12.55
CA ILE A 269 -2.31 19.42 11.75
C ILE A 269 -3.48 19.70 12.71
N PRO A 270 -4.09 20.90 12.67
CA PRO A 270 -5.11 21.28 13.63
C PRO A 270 -6.43 20.54 13.40
N CYS A 271 -7.09 20.22 14.50
CA CYS A 271 -8.43 19.66 14.62
C CYS A 271 -9.22 20.54 15.59
N PRO A 272 -9.76 21.69 15.15
CA PRO A 272 -10.53 22.58 16.02
C PRO A 272 -11.82 21.93 16.51
N CYS A 273 -12.26 22.27 17.73
CA CYS A 273 -13.60 21.95 18.19
C CYS A 273 -14.62 22.74 17.35
N PHE A 274 -15.72 22.09 16.95
CA PHE A 274 -16.78 22.72 16.16
C PHE A 274 -18.00 23.10 17.02
N ILE A 275 -17.88 23.04 18.34
CA ILE A 275 -18.94 23.46 19.26
C ILE A 275 -18.80 24.97 19.50
N GLU A 276 -19.89 25.71 19.31
CA GLU A 276 -19.93 27.16 19.50
C GLU A 276 -19.47 27.54 20.92
N GLY A 277 -18.54 28.49 21.02
CA GLY A 277 -17.93 28.93 22.29
C GLY A 277 -16.78 28.05 22.80
N CYS A 278 -16.30 27.07 22.02
CA CYS A 278 -15.15 26.25 22.38
C CYS A 278 -13.95 26.47 21.43
N ASP A 279 -12.92 27.15 21.94
CA ASP A 279 -11.69 27.44 21.16
C ASP A 279 -10.63 26.33 21.24
N ALA A 280 -11.00 25.14 21.72
CA ALA A 280 -10.05 24.04 21.87
C ALA A 280 -9.59 23.52 20.49
N VAL A 281 -8.27 23.37 20.32
CA VAL A 281 -7.67 22.80 19.10
C VAL A 281 -6.83 21.58 19.45
N PHE A 282 -7.03 20.49 18.72
CA PHE A 282 -6.34 19.22 18.93
C PHE A 282 -5.41 18.89 17.77
N ARG A 283 -4.41 18.03 18.02
CA ARG A 283 -3.52 17.50 16.97
C ARG A 283 -4.03 16.19 16.34
N ARG A 284 -5.13 15.62 16.86
CA ARG A 284 -5.68 14.33 16.39
C ARG A 284 -7.22 14.33 16.43
N PRO A 285 -7.88 13.71 15.44
CA PRO A 285 -9.34 13.51 15.46
C PRO A 285 -9.84 12.68 16.65
N ASP A 286 -9.05 11.71 17.12
CA ASP A 286 -9.43 10.89 18.28
C ASP A 286 -9.40 11.71 19.57
N SER A 287 -8.46 12.65 19.70
CA SER A 287 -8.40 13.59 20.84
C SER A 287 -9.58 14.56 20.83
N LEU A 288 -9.96 15.07 19.65
CA LEU A 288 -11.20 15.86 19.50
C LEU A 288 -12.42 15.05 19.91
N THR A 289 -12.50 13.77 19.53
CA THR A 289 -13.62 12.90 19.89
C THR A 289 -13.72 12.68 21.41
N SER A 290 -12.58 12.44 22.09
CA SER A 290 -12.55 12.35 23.56
C SER A 290 -12.95 13.67 24.22
N HIS A 291 -12.49 14.81 23.69
CA HIS A 291 -12.86 16.14 24.17
C HIS A 291 -14.37 16.41 24.06
N LEU A 292 -14.99 16.08 22.93
CA LEU A 292 -16.44 16.20 22.75
C LEU A 292 -17.19 15.39 23.83
N ARG A 293 -16.71 14.19 24.14
CA ARG A 293 -17.30 13.35 25.19
C ARG A 293 -17.09 13.94 26.60
N GLU A 294 -15.92 14.46 26.91
CA GLU A 294 -15.54 14.83 28.28
C GLU A 294 -15.91 16.27 28.65
N LYS A 295 -15.82 17.21 27.71
CA LYS A 295 -16.09 18.64 27.95
C LYS A 295 -17.46 19.09 27.49
N HIS A 296 -18.02 18.45 26.47
CA HIS A 296 -19.36 18.75 25.97
C HIS A 296 -20.40 17.69 26.32
N VAL A 297 -19.99 16.56 26.93
CA VAL A 297 -20.88 15.42 27.22
C VAL A 297 -21.55 14.88 25.95
N LEU A 298 -20.92 15.12 24.80
CA LEU A 298 -21.43 14.74 23.48
C LEU A 298 -20.77 13.45 23.03
N HIS A 299 -21.48 12.34 23.19
CA HIS A 299 -21.11 11.09 22.54
C HIS A 299 -21.32 11.22 21.02
N VAL A 300 -20.46 10.57 20.22
CA VAL A 300 -20.59 10.55 18.75
C VAL A 300 -21.97 10.08 18.29
N ALA A 301 -22.63 9.20 19.06
CA ALA A 301 -24.00 8.74 18.78
C ALA A 301 -25.09 9.78 19.08
N SER A 302 -24.80 10.75 19.94
CA SER A 302 -25.72 11.81 20.39
C SER A 302 -25.51 13.16 19.68
N LEU A 303 -24.49 13.27 18.82
CA LEU A 303 -24.26 14.47 18.02
C LEU A 303 -25.47 14.76 17.13
N THR A 304 -25.81 16.04 16.99
CA THR A 304 -26.77 16.45 15.96
C THR A 304 -26.23 16.10 14.57
N SER A 305 -27.14 16.04 13.61
CA SER A 305 -26.84 15.89 12.19
C SER A 305 -25.68 16.82 11.75
N ARG A 306 -25.75 18.11 12.10
CA ARG A 306 -24.79 19.17 11.73
C ARG A 306 -23.42 18.95 12.36
N GLN A 307 -23.42 18.66 13.66
CA GLN A 307 -22.22 18.35 14.42
C GLN A 307 -21.51 17.10 13.89
N TYR A 308 -22.26 16.05 13.57
CA TYR A 308 -21.69 14.82 13.04
C TYR A 308 -21.08 15.03 11.65
N HIS A 309 -21.75 15.76 10.77
CA HIS A 309 -21.21 16.13 9.47
C HIS A 309 -19.93 16.96 9.63
N GLY A 310 -19.92 17.96 10.51
CA GLY A 310 -18.75 18.77 10.84
C GLY A 310 -17.55 17.92 11.31
N LEU A 311 -17.75 16.99 12.24
CA LEU A 311 -16.71 16.06 12.70
C LEU A 311 -16.15 15.21 11.54
N HIS A 312 -17.02 14.73 10.66
CA HIS A 312 -16.62 13.89 9.53
C HIS A 312 -15.85 14.68 8.47
N GLN A 313 -16.29 15.90 8.16
CA GLN A 313 -15.59 16.81 7.26
C GLN A 313 -14.20 17.14 7.80
N LEU A 314 -14.09 17.53 9.07
CA LEU A 314 -12.82 17.80 9.73
C LEU A 314 -11.88 16.58 9.67
N THR A 315 -12.40 15.38 9.96
CA THR A 315 -11.63 14.14 9.87
C THR A 315 -11.13 13.87 8.44
N ARG A 316 -11.95 14.17 7.43
CA ARG A 316 -11.59 14.01 6.01
C ARG A 316 -10.48 14.99 5.62
N GLU A 317 -10.62 16.26 6.01
CA GLU A 317 -9.63 17.32 5.75
C GLU A 317 -8.30 17.02 6.44
N TYR A 318 -8.34 16.65 7.73
CA TYR A 318 -7.17 16.21 8.48
C TYR A 318 -6.44 15.05 7.78
N ASN A 319 -7.17 13.99 7.40
CA ASN A 319 -6.57 12.84 6.73
C ASN A 319 -6.04 13.21 5.33
N GLY A 320 -6.69 14.14 4.62
CA GLY A 320 -6.22 14.68 3.36
C GLY A 320 -4.87 15.37 3.51
N LYS A 321 -4.75 16.27 4.49
CA LYS A 321 -3.49 16.95 4.84
C LYS A 321 -2.41 15.95 5.25
N ALA A 322 -2.71 15.05 6.20
CA ALA A 322 -1.76 14.04 6.68
C ALA A 322 -1.27 13.11 5.56
N LYS A 323 -2.14 12.75 4.60
CA LYS A 323 -1.77 11.87 3.49
C LYS A 323 -0.70 12.47 2.58
N ALA A 324 -0.63 13.79 2.46
CA ALA A 324 0.41 14.47 1.68
C ALA A 324 1.82 14.20 2.23
N PHE A 325 1.94 13.99 3.54
CA PHE A 325 3.20 13.72 4.23
C PHE A 325 3.47 12.23 4.46
N ARG A 326 2.58 11.33 4.01
CA ARG A 326 2.74 9.89 4.26
C ARG A 326 4.10 9.37 3.81
N ASP A 327 4.57 9.85 2.68
CA ASP A 327 5.82 9.41 2.10
C ASP A 327 7.08 9.88 2.84
N LYS A 328 6.98 11.02 3.54
CA LYS A 328 8.05 11.56 4.39
C LYS A 328 8.26 10.70 5.64
N TYR A 329 7.17 10.23 6.26
CA TYR A 329 7.21 9.51 7.54
C TYR A 329 7.13 8.00 7.41
N PHE A 330 6.43 7.51 6.39
CA PHE A 330 6.21 6.11 6.11
C PHE A 330 6.45 5.80 4.63
N PRO A 331 7.68 6.06 4.11
CA PRO A 331 8.06 5.63 2.77
C PRO A 331 7.98 4.09 2.67
N PRO A 332 7.87 3.51 1.47
CA PRO A 332 7.82 2.06 1.29
C PRO A 332 8.93 1.29 2.04
N GLU A 333 10.13 1.87 2.17
CA GLU A 333 11.30 1.33 2.86
C GLU A 333 11.08 1.15 4.37
N SER A 334 10.20 1.96 4.94
CA SER A 334 9.84 1.90 6.36
C SER A 334 8.85 0.78 6.69
N PHE A 335 8.34 0.09 5.66
CA PHE A 335 7.52 -1.10 5.84
C PHE A 335 8.39 -2.24 6.37
N ILE A 336 8.07 -2.72 7.58
CA ILE A 336 8.83 -3.80 8.22
C ILE A 336 8.34 -5.16 7.70
N GLY A 337 7.02 -5.36 7.71
CA GLY A 337 6.42 -6.65 7.41
C GLY A 337 4.96 -6.73 7.82
N PHE A 338 4.47 -7.95 7.94
CA PHE A 338 3.12 -8.24 8.42
C PHE A 338 3.18 -8.84 9.82
N SER A 339 2.20 -8.52 10.65
CA SER A 339 2.07 -9.15 11.96
C SER A 339 1.51 -10.55 11.81
N ASP A 340 2.09 -11.51 12.52
CA ASP A 340 1.57 -12.89 12.58
C ASP A 340 0.15 -12.96 13.18
N CYS A 341 -0.22 -11.93 13.94
CA CYS A 341 -1.58 -11.73 14.40
C CYS A 341 -2.51 -11.45 13.20
N LYS A 342 -3.24 -12.49 12.76
CA LYS A 342 -4.38 -12.33 11.86
C LYS A 342 -5.37 -11.33 12.46
N THR A 343 -5.89 -10.45 11.62
CA THR A 343 -6.78 -9.33 11.98
C THR A 343 -7.99 -9.82 12.76
N ARG A 344 -8.04 -9.68 14.11
CA ARG A 344 -9.17 -9.87 15.08
C ARG A 344 -10.35 -10.74 14.61
N GLY A 345 -10.03 -11.78 13.85
CA GLY A 345 -10.92 -12.71 13.17
C GLY A 345 -10.93 -14.04 13.88
N VAL A 346 -9.94 -14.27 14.72
CA VAL A 346 -9.74 -15.52 15.45
C VAL A 346 -10.88 -15.77 16.42
N ALA A 347 -11.41 -14.75 17.11
CA ALA A 347 -12.65 -14.84 17.88
C ALA A 347 -13.84 -15.42 17.07
N ARG A 348 -13.81 -15.28 15.74
CA ARG A 348 -14.90 -15.62 14.80
C ARG A 348 -14.79 -17.07 14.29
N ASP A 349 -13.62 -17.68 14.43
CA ASP A 349 -13.39 -19.11 14.16
C ASP A 349 -13.94 -19.98 15.30
N PHE A 350 -14.18 -19.37 16.47
CA PHE A 350 -14.80 -20.01 17.62
C PHE A 350 -16.32 -20.00 17.58
N GLU A 351 -16.99 -19.23 16.72
CA GLU A 351 -18.45 -19.34 16.56
C GLU A 351 -18.77 -20.54 15.63
N ASP A 352 -19.74 -21.37 16.00
CA ASP A 352 -20.24 -22.44 15.12
C ASP A 352 -20.74 -21.81 13.80
N PRO A 353 -20.33 -22.31 12.62
CA PRO A 353 -20.90 -21.85 11.36
C PRO A 353 -22.37 -22.26 11.18
N LYS A 354 -22.91 -23.21 11.94
CA LYS A 354 -24.29 -23.71 11.82
C LYS A 354 -25.25 -22.90 12.67
N CYS A 355 -26.34 -22.44 12.05
CA CYS A 355 -27.43 -21.78 12.76
C CYS A 355 -28.16 -22.81 13.63
N ARG A 356 -28.34 -22.52 14.93
CA ARG A 356 -29.05 -23.38 15.88
C ARG A 356 -30.54 -23.51 15.56
N GLU A 357 -31.16 -22.46 15.04
CA GLU A 357 -32.61 -22.43 14.79
C GLU A 357 -32.99 -23.20 13.51
N CYS A 358 -32.29 -22.98 12.39
CA CYS A 358 -32.64 -23.59 11.11
C CYS A 358 -31.59 -24.55 10.52
N GLY A 359 -30.45 -24.74 11.19
CA GLY A 359 -29.41 -25.66 10.75
C GLY A 359 -28.58 -25.21 9.54
N LYS A 360 -28.82 -24.02 8.96
CA LYS A 360 -28.06 -23.51 7.80
C LYS A 360 -26.61 -23.20 8.16
N LEU A 361 -25.69 -23.56 7.27
CA LEU A 361 -24.25 -23.31 7.40
C LEU A 361 -23.86 -21.95 6.80
N MET A 362 -23.35 -21.06 7.65
CA MET A 362 -22.95 -19.70 7.31
C MET A 362 -21.48 -19.46 7.65
N LYS A 363 -20.63 -19.55 6.62
CA LYS A 363 -19.16 -19.49 6.77
C LYS A 363 -18.63 -18.12 7.20
N SER A 364 -19.31 -17.03 6.85
CA SER A 364 -18.83 -15.67 7.13
C SER A 364 -19.69 -14.98 8.19
N TYR A 365 -19.03 -14.22 9.07
CA TYR A 365 -19.70 -13.43 10.12
C TYR A 365 -20.77 -12.48 9.55
N THR A 366 -20.49 -11.82 8.43
CA THR A 366 -21.48 -10.94 7.78
C THR A 366 -22.69 -11.71 7.29
N CYS A 367 -22.47 -12.91 6.72
CA CYS A 367 -23.57 -13.81 6.36
C CYS A 367 -24.35 -14.26 7.60
N ARG A 368 -23.68 -14.62 8.71
CA ARG A 368 -24.33 -14.98 9.98
C ARG A 368 -25.23 -13.86 10.49
N ARG A 369 -24.73 -12.62 10.56
CA ARG A 369 -25.54 -11.45 10.97
C ARG A 369 -26.76 -11.23 10.08
N ARG A 370 -26.57 -11.28 8.76
CA ARG A 370 -27.67 -11.15 7.80
C ARG A 370 -28.71 -12.26 8.01
N HIS A 371 -28.25 -13.47 8.25
CA HIS A 371 -29.10 -14.62 8.50
C HIS A 371 -29.91 -14.48 9.80
N VAL A 372 -29.28 -14.02 10.90
CA VAL A 372 -30.00 -13.71 12.15
C VAL A 372 -31.02 -12.60 11.92
N ALA A 373 -30.67 -11.57 11.14
CA ALA A 373 -31.62 -10.50 10.80
C ALA A 373 -32.87 -11.02 10.06
N GLU A 374 -32.72 -12.05 9.21
CA GLU A 374 -33.84 -12.71 8.54
C GLU A 374 -34.75 -13.44 9.55
N HIS A 375 -34.18 -14.18 10.50
CA HIS A 375 -34.94 -14.82 11.58
C HIS A 375 -35.71 -13.82 12.44
N LEU A 376 -35.07 -12.71 12.79
CA LEU A 376 -35.66 -11.62 13.57
C LEU A 376 -36.62 -10.74 12.76
N LYS A 377 -36.78 -11.00 11.45
CA LYS A 377 -37.56 -10.17 10.51
C LYS A 377 -37.19 -8.68 10.59
N LEU A 378 -35.91 -8.39 10.87
CA LEU A 378 -35.43 -7.01 10.93
C LEU A 378 -35.42 -6.44 9.51
N SER A 379 -35.94 -5.24 9.35
CA SER A 379 -35.85 -4.49 8.12
C SER A 379 -35.61 -3.02 8.43
N TYR A 380 -34.78 -2.38 7.61
CA TYR A 380 -34.48 -0.96 7.70
C TYR A 380 -34.85 -0.30 6.39
N LYS A 381 -35.63 0.79 6.48
CA LYS A 381 -36.06 1.60 5.34
C LYS A 381 -34.89 2.37 4.72
N CYS A 382 -34.99 2.63 3.42
CA CYS A 382 -34.11 3.57 2.75
C CYS A 382 -34.21 4.97 3.39
N VAL A 383 -33.10 5.72 3.39
CA VAL A 383 -33.06 7.07 3.97
C VAL A 383 -33.52 8.15 3.00
N PHE A 384 -33.71 7.81 1.72
CA PHE A 384 -34.23 8.72 0.70
C PHE A 384 -35.76 8.77 0.77
N GLU A 385 -36.31 9.97 0.78
CA GLU A 385 -37.76 10.18 0.81
C GLU A 385 -38.42 9.61 -0.44
N GLY A 386 -39.58 8.96 -0.25
CA GLY A 386 -40.29 8.27 -1.33
C GLY A 386 -39.69 6.92 -1.77
N CYS A 387 -38.65 6.42 -1.09
CA CYS A 387 -38.11 5.09 -1.35
C CYS A 387 -38.57 4.07 -0.31
N ASP A 388 -39.53 3.23 -0.68
CA ASP A 388 -40.08 2.18 0.20
C ASP A 388 -39.20 0.92 0.31
N HIS A 389 -38.01 0.96 -0.27
CA HIS A 389 -37.11 -0.18 -0.27
C HIS A 389 -36.59 -0.48 1.13
N GLN A 390 -36.65 -1.75 1.54
CA GLN A 390 -36.23 -2.20 2.87
C GLN A 390 -35.17 -3.29 2.77
N HIS A 391 -34.19 -3.26 3.68
CA HIS A 391 -33.15 -4.26 3.79
C HIS A 391 -32.97 -4.72 5.23
N GLY A 392 -32.81 -6.03 5.45
CA GLY A 392 -32.51 -6.56 6.79
C GLY A 392 -31.07 -6.36 7.25
N ASP A 393 -30.14 -6.07 6.32
CA ASP A 393 -28.75 -5.74 6.64
C ASP A 393 -28.44 -4.30 6.17
N PRO A 394 -28.13 -3.38 7.10
CA PRO A 394 -27.71 -2.02 6.77
C PRO A 394 -26.51 -1.90 5.84
N SER A 395 -25.68 -2.94 5.73
CA SER A 395 -24.54 -2.96 4.81
C SER A 395 -25.00 -2.90 3.35
N ARG A 396 -26.17 -3.47 3.03
CA ARG A 396 -26.77 -3.44 1.68
C ARG A 396 -27.41 -2.11 1.34
N LEU A 397 -27.72 -1.28 2.34
CA LEU A 397 -28.24 0.07 2.08
C LEU A 397 -27.23 0.91 1.29
N SER A 398 -25.93 0.76 1.53
CA SER A 398 -24.90 1.50 0.77
C SER A 398 -24.90 1.13 -0.72
N ASP A 399 -25.04 -0.15 -1.05
CA ASP A 399 -25.14 -0.62 -2.43
C ASP A 399 -26.44 -0.12 -3.08
N HIS A 400 -27.55 -0.18 -2.32
CA HIS A 400 -28.83 0.35 -2.75
C HIS A 400 -28.77 1.86 -3.07
N TYR A 401 -28.13 2.67 -2.22
CA TYR A 401 -27.96 4.10 -2.48
C TYR A 401 -27.21 4.35 -3.79
N ASN A 402 -26.16 3.56 -4.05
CA ASN A 402 -25.36 3.71 -5.26
C ASN A 402 -26.15 3.29 -6.53
N HIS A 403 -26.94 2.22 -6.46
CA HIS A 403 -27.67 1.69 -7.61
C HIS A 403 -28.98 2.42 -7.90
N LYS A 404 -29.76 2.74 -6.86
CA LYS A 404 -31.11 3.33 -7.00
C LYS A 404 -31.09 4.85 -6.99
N HIS A 405 -30.17 5.45 -6.23
CA HIS A 405 -30.09 6.90 -6.04
C HIS A 405 -28.82 7.53 -6.61
N SER A 406 -27.93 6.73 -7.20
CA SER A 406 -26.62 7.18 -7.70
C SER A 406 -25.79 7.97 -6.68
N ALA A 407 -26.00 7.68 -5.39
CA ALA A 407 -25.40 8.40 -4.28
C ALA A 407 -24.55 7.46 -3.41
N LYS A 408 -23.34 7.90 -3.03
CA LYS A 408 -22.53 7.18 -2.03
C LYS A 408 -22.90 7.67 -0.64
N VAL A 409 -22.56 6.89 0.39
CA VAL A 409 -22.75 7.29 1.80
C VAL A 409 -22.12 8.66 2.11
N GLY A 410 -21.01 8.99 1.44
CA GLY A 410 -20.34 10.29 1.62
C GLY A 410 -21.01 11.47 0.92
N ASP A 411 -22.00 11.21 0.07
CA ASP A 411 -22.78 12.19 -0.70
C ASP A 411 -24.20 12.39 -0.12
N LEU A 412 -24.54 11.66 0.95
CA LEU A 412 -25.82 11.79 1.64
C LEU A 412 -25.94 13.18 2.28
N SER A 413 -27.16 13.72 2.31
CA SER A 413 -27.45 14.91 3.09
C SER A 413 -27.19 14.67 4.57
N GLU A 414 -27.08 15.76 5.33
CA GLU A 414 -26.85 15.74 6.77
C GLU A 414 -27.84 14.79 7.50
N GLU A 415 -29.13 14.96 7.22
CA GLU A 415 -30.22 14.18 7.82
C GLU A 415 -30.18 12.71 7.38
N GLN A 416 -29.91 12.45 6.10
CA GLN A 416 -29.81 11.09 5.55
C GLN A 416 -28.64 10.33 6.16
N LEU A 417 -27.48 10.99 6.29
CA LEU A 417 -26.29 10.41 6.88
C LEU A 417 -26.51 10.07 8.36
N PHE A 418 -27.19 10.96 9.09
CA PHE A 418 -27.59 10.73 10.48
C PHE A 418 -28.53 9.52 10.61
N LYS A 419 -29.60 9.46 9.80
CA LYS A 419 -30.53 8.32 9.76
C LYS A 419 -29.81 7.00 9.43
N HIS A 420 -28.94 7.00 8.41
CA HIS A 420 -28.14 5.82 8.01
C HIS A 420 -27.26 5.32 9.16
N LYS A 421 -26.63 6.22 9.91
CA LYS A 421 -25.80 5.86 11.06
C LYS A 421 -26.61 5.27 12.20
N ARG A 422 -27.76 5.87 12.52
CA ARG A 422 -28.66 5.37 13.57
C ARG A 422 -29.10 3.94 13.27
N ILE A 423 -29.52 3.69 12.04
CA ILE A 423 -29.82 2.34 11.52
C ILE A 423 -28.67 1.36 11.78
N LYS A 424 -27.42 1.73 11.45
CA LYS A 424 -26.25 0.86 11.68
C LYS A 424 -25.94 0.61 13.15
N LEU A 425 -26.12 1.62 14.00
CA LEU A 425 -25.90 1.49 15.44
C LEU A 425 -26.95 0.57 16.08
N ASP A 426 -28.22 0.76 15.74
CA ASP A 426 -29.32 -0.05 16.26
C ASP A 426 -29.18 -1.51 15.82
N PHE A 427 -28.89 -1.75 14.54
CA PHE A 427 -28.55 -3.08 14.04
C PHE A 427 -27.33 -3.68 14.73
N GLY A 428 -26.29 -2.89 14.98
CA GLY A 428 -25.10 -3.30 15.72
C GLY A 428 -25.44 -3.84 17.10
N LYS A 429 -26.24 -3.09 17.87
CA LYS A 429 -26.67 -3.46 19.22
C LYS A 429 -27.48 -4.76 19.22
N ILE A 430 -28.46 -4.88 18.31
CA ILE A 430 -29.30 -6.09 18.22
C ILE A 430 -28.44 -7.30 17.85
N MET A 431 -27.55 -7.18 16.85
CA MET A 431 -26.71 -8.30 16.42
C MET A 431 -25.71 -8.74 17.49
N THR A 432 -25.13 -7.82 18.26
CA THR A 432 -24.24 -8.18 19.38
C THR A 432 -24.97 -9.01 20.44
N LYS A 433 -26.26 -8.72 20.68
CA LYS A 433 -27.07 -9.46 21.63
C LYS A 433 -27.56 -10.80 21.08
N GLU A 434 -28.07 -10.82 19.85
CA GLU A 434 -28.81 -11.96 19.32
C GLU A 434 -27.94 -12.97 18.58
N VAL A 435 -26.84 -12.57 17.92
CA VAL A 435 -26.03 -13.52 17.13
C VAL A 435 -25.56 -14.74 17.93
N PRO A 436 -25.09 -14.62 19.19
CA PRO A 436 -24.69 -15.78 19.99
C PRO A 436 -25.82 -16.80 20.24
N ASN A 437 -27.10 -16.38 20.22
CA ASN A 437 -28.24 -17.28 20.41
C ASN A 437 -28.43 -18.22 19.20
N TYR A 438 -28.09 -17.72 18.01
CA TYR A 438 -28.20 -18.45 16.74
C TYR A 438 -26.91 -19.18 16.38
N PHE A 439 -25.76 -18.62 16.74
CA PHE A 439 -24.44 -19.15 16.44
C PHE A 439 -23.62 -19.16 17.72
N PRO A 440 -23.80 -20.19 18.57
CA PRO A 440 -23.09 -20.27 19.83
C PRO A 440 -21.58 -20.36 19.59
N TYR A 441 -20.81 -19.92 20.59
CA TYR A 441 -19.41 -20.23 20.63
C TYR A 441 -19.26 -21.76 20.76
N LYS A 442 -18.32 -22.33 20.00
CA LYS A 442 -17.82 -23.68 20.19
C LYS A 442 -17.30 -23.72 21.62
N ASN A 443 -18.01 -24.39 22.49
CA ASN A 443 -17.62 -24.53 23.90
C ASN A 443 -16.44 -25.49 24.08
N ASP A 444 -15.82 -25.94 22.99
CA ASP A 444 -14.87 -27.05 23.00
C ASP A 444 -13.46 -26.52 22.72
N VAL A 445 -12.77 -26.12 23.78
CA VAL A 445 -11.51 -26.84 24.01
C VAL A 445 -11.94 -28.01 24.89
N PRO A 446 -12.02 -29.25 24.34
CA PRO A 446 -12.22 -30.42 25.17
C PRO A 446 -11.24 -30.36 26.34
N GLU A 447 -11.73 -30.51 27.56
CA GLU A 447 -10.93 -30.48 28.80
C GLU A 447 -9.73 -31.45 28.71
N ASP A 448 -9.88 -32.51 27.91
CA ASP A 448 -8.88 -33.52 27.60
C ASP A 448 -7.66 -33.01 26.79
N LEU A 449 -7.72 -31.82 26.17
CA LEU A 449 -6.59 -31.15 25.50
C LEU A 449 -5.91 -30.08 26.39
N LEU A 450 -6.38 -29.91 27.63
CA LEU A 450 -5.81 -28.98 28.63
C LEU A 450 -5.01 -29.69 29.73
N LEU A 451 -4.76 -31.00 29.61
CA LEU A 451 -3.82 -31.69 30.50
C LEU A 451 -2.36 -31.33 30.11
N PRO A 452 -1.52 -30.96 31.09
CA PRO A 452 -0.15 -30.48 30.88
C PRO A 452 0.81 -31.55 30.35
#